data_AF-A0A7S7TUR7-F1
#
_entry.id   AF-A0A7S7TUR7-F1
#
_cell.length_a   1.000
_cell.length_b   1.000
_cell.length_c   1.000
_cell.angle_alpha   90.00
_cell.angle_beta   90.00
_cell.angle_gamma   90.00
#
_symmetry.space_group_name_H-M   'P 1'
#
loop_
_entity.id
_entity.type
_entity.pdbx_description
1 polymer ?
#
loop_
_entity_poly.entity_id
_entity_poly.type
_entity_poly.pdbx_seq_one_letter_code
_entity_poly.pdbx_strand_id
1 'polypeptide(L)'
;MNFQVTVLKILVAYPDGFAVMEDLKRDMAILVTSGRDWADRTRRLAANVPDLDIFSQGLVERISGGWKITSKGRALLELMEARPTALESAEAPPVLETSATSSAPVPPLRQPADRAKRRRERRERRRETRERARANAS
;
A
#
# COMPACT_ATOMS: atom_id res chain seq x y z
N MET A 1 4.76 -2.43 14.72
CA MET A 1 3.83 -2.60 13.58
C MET A 1 2.42 -2.74 14.12
N ASN A 2 1.44 -2.06 13.52
CA ASN A 2 0.03 -2.21 13.89
C ASN A 2 -0.67 -3.16 12.91
N PHE A 3 -1.20 -4.27 13.42
CA PHE A 3 -1.85 -5.31 12.61
C PHE A 3 -3.07 -4.78 11.87
N GLN A 4 -3.96 -4.07 12.56
CA GLN A 4 -5.24 -3.65 11.99
C GLN A 4 -5.05 -2.62 10.88
N VAL A 5 -4.18 -1.62 11.10
CA VAL A 5 -3.82 -0.67 10.05
C VAL A 5 -3.16 -1.37 8.88
N THR A 6 -2.33 -2.38 9.14
CA THR A 6 -1.70 -3.19 8.07
C THR A 6 -2.75 -3.87 7.21
N VAL A 7 -3.78 -4.50 7.81
CA VAL A 7 -4.87 -5.14 7.05
C VAL A 7 -5.59 -4.11 6.17
N LEU A 8 -5.95 -2.93 6.70
CA LEU A 8 -6.56 -1.87 5.90
C LEU A 8 -5.67 -1.43 4.73
N LYS A 9 -4.37 -1.20 4.98
CA LYS A 9 -3.40 -0.80 3.95
C LYS A 9 -3.26 -1.85 2.86
N ILE A 10 -3.22 -3.14 3.22
CA ILE A 10 -3.17 -4.24 2.25
C ILE A 10 -4.44 -4.20 1.41
N LEU A 11 -5.62 -4.23 2.04
CA LEU A 11 -6.89 -4.31 1.31
C LEU A 11 -7.10 -3.13 0.35
N VAL A 12 -6.73 -1.90 0.72
CA VAL A 12 -6.81 -0.74 -0.20
C VAL A 12 -5.87 -0.86 -1.40
N ALA A 13 -4.74 -1.57 -1.25
CA ALA A 13 -3.83 -1.81 -2.36
C ALA A 13 -4.36 -2.86 -3.36
N TYR A 14 -5.40 -3.63 -3.00
CA TYR A 14 -6.10 -4.51 -3.93
C TYR A 14 -7.14 -3.71 -4.72
N PRO A 15 -7.27 -3.93 -6.04
CA PRO A 15 -8.15 -3.16 -6.91
C PRO A 15 -9.60 -3.19 -6.44
N ASP A 16 -10.07 -4.36 -6.00
CA ASP A 16 -11.45 -4.54 -5.53
C ASP A 16 -11.62 -4.27 -4.03
N GLY A 17 -10.54 -3.89 -3.34
CA GLY A 17 -10.54 -3.81 -1.88
C GLY A 17 -10.59 -5.16 -1.17
N PHE A 18 -10.43 -6.26 -1.92
CA PHE A 18 -10.63 -7.62 -1.45
C PHE A 18 -9.34 -8.42 -1.56
N ALA A 19 -9.03 -9.18 -0.53
CA ALA A 19 -7.97 -10.18 -0.54
C ALA A 19 -8.47 -11.48 0.08
N VAL A 20 -8.17 -12.61 -0.56
CA VAL A 20 -8.34 -13.93 0.05
C VAL A 20 -7.36 -14.12 1.20
N MET A 21 -7.69 -15.00 2.15
CA MET A 21 -6.89 -15.21 3.35
C MET A 21 -5.41 -15.55 3.04
N GLU A 22 -5.14 -16.34 2.01
CA GLU A 22 -3.79 -16.75 1.64
C GLU A 22 -2.95 -15.58 1.10
N ASP A 23 -3.56 -14.71 0.30
CA ASP A 23 -2.90 -13.51 -0.22
C ASP A 23 -2.66 -12.49 0.90
N LEU A 24 -3.63 -12.34 1.81
CA LEU A 24 -3.49 -11.48 2.99
C LEU A 24 -2.33 -11.94 3.89
N LYS A 25 -2.25 -13.24 4.20
CA LYS A 25 -1.13 -13.82 4.96
C LYS A 25 0.21 -13.61 4.26
N ARG A 26 0.25 -13.79 2.94
CA ARG A 26 1.47 -13.63 2.14
C ARG A 26 1.97 -12.19 2.17
N ASP A 27 1.09 -11.22 1.93
CA ASP A 27 1.46 -9.81 1.97
C ASP A 27 1.86 -9.37 3.38
N MET A 28 1.20 -9.91 4.40
CA MET A 28 1.61 -9.71 5.78
C MET A 28 3.03 -10.23 6.06
N ALA A 29 3.39 -11.43 5.60
CA ALA A 29 4.73 -11.97 5.79
C ALA A 29 5.81 -11.09 5.13
N ILE A 30 5.50 -10.48 3.99
CA ILE A 30 6.38 -9.51 3.33
C ILE A 30 6.52 -8.24 4.19
N LEU A 31 5.43 -7.75 4.77
CA LEU A 31 5.47 -6.54 5.59
C LEU A 31 6.15 -6.76 6.95
N VAL A 32 6.02 -7.94 7.54
CA VAL A 32 6.76 -8.29 8.76
C VAL A 32 8.27 -8.30 8.52
N THR A 33 8.70 -8.70 7.31
CA THR A 33 10.11 -8.70 6.92
C THR A 33 10.60 -7.36 6.38
N SER A 34 9.72 -6.36 6.23
CA SER A 34 10.05 -5.06 5.63
C SER A 34 10.78 -4.08 6.56
N GLY A 35 11.04 -4.46 7.82
CA GLY A 35 11.86 -3.68 8.74
C GLY A 35 11.10 -2.57 9.47
N ARG A 36 11.86 -1.63 10.05
CA ARG A 36 11.37 -0.66 11.03
C ARG A 36 10.49 0.43 10.43
N ASP A 37 10.77 0.85 9.20
CA ASP A 37 10.06 1.95 8.54
C ASP A 37 8.57 1.67 8.39
N TRP A 38 8.20 0.47 7.93
CA TRP A 38 6.79 0.08 7.83
C TRP A 38 6.13 -0.05 9.21
N ALA A 39 6.86 -0.62 10.17
CA ALA A 39 6.38 -0.83 11.52
C ALA A 39 6.08 0.51 12.23
N ASP A 40 6.90 1.53 12.01
CA ASP A 40 6.75 2.87 12.57
C ASP A 40 5.66 3.66 11.84
N ARG A 41 5.58 3.56 10.51
CA ARG A 41 4.50 4.20 9.72
C ARG A 41 3.11 3.71 10.16
N THR A 42 2.93 2.40 10.28
CA THR A 42 1.64 1.82 10.72
C THR A 42 1.33 2.15 12.18
N ARG A 43 2.35 2.30 13.03
CA ARG A 43 2.18 2.75 14.42
C ARG A 43 1.72 4.20 14.50
N ARG A 44 2.31 5.10 13.69
CA ARG A 44 1.92 6.51 13.61
C ARG A 44 0.47 6.67 13.15
N LEU A 45 0.07 5.91 12.12
CA LEU A 45 -1.33 5.89 11.66
C LEU A 45 -2.28 5.43 12.76
N ALA A 46 -1.95 4.35 13.48
CA ALA A 46 -2.79 3.87 14.58
C ALA A 46 -2.88 4.89 15.73
N ALA A 47 -1.84 5.69 15.98
CA ALA A 47 -1.88 6.72 17.00
C ALA A 47 -2.89 7.86 16.69
N ASN A 48 -3.29 8.03 15.44
CA ASN A 48 -4.31 9.03 15.07
C ASN A 48 -5.73 8.62 15.50
N VAL A 49 -5.97 7.32 15.68
CA VAL A 49 -7.27 6.75 16.07
C VAL A 49 -7.02 5.74 17.19
N PRO A 50 -6.98 6.20 18.47
CA PRO A 50 -6.91 5.28 19.59
C PRO A 50 -8.11 4.34 19.57
N ASP A 51 -7.92 3.12 20.10
CA ASP A 51 -8.97 2.09 20.18
C ASP A 51 -9.57 1.69 18.82
N LEU A 52 -8.76 1.76 17.76
CA LEU A 52 -9.13 1.20 16.47
C LEU A 52 -9.44 -0.30 16.63
N ASP A 53 -10.62 -0.69 16.14
CA ASP A 53 -11.01 -2.08 15.95
C ASP A 53 -11.71 -2.24 14.60
N ILE A 54 -10.93 -2.62 13.60
CA ILE A 54 -11.40 -2.73 12.22
C ILE A 54 -12.53 -3.76 12.02
N PHE A 55 -12.62 -4.76 12.89
CA PHE A 55 -13.60 -5.83 12.78
C PHE A 55 -14.92 -5.41 13.41
N SER A 56 -14.88 -4.99 14.68
CA SER A 56 -16.09 -4.58 15.40
C SER A 56 -16.68 -3.28 14.86
N GLN A 57 -15.85 -2.38 14.31
CA GLN A 57 -16.32 -1.12 13.72
C GLN A 57 -16.83 -1.26 12.27
N GLY A 58 -16.80 -2.47 11.68
CA GLY A 58 -17.28 -2.73 10.31
C GLY A 58 -16.45 -2.03 9.23
N LEU A 59 -15.16 -1.83 9.48
CA LEU A 59 -14.23 -1.24 8.49
C LEU A 59 -13.79 -2.26 7.45
N VAL A 60 -13.85 -3.54 7.82
CA VAL A 60 -13.68 -4.69 6.94
C VAL A 60 -14.84 -5.64 7.11
N GLU A 61 -15.19 -6.32 6.02
CA GLU A 61 -16.21 -7.36 5.97
C GLU A 61 -15.59 -8.67 5.49
N ARG A 62 -16.07 -9.79 6.04
CA ARG A 62 -15.63 -11.11 5.61
C ARG A 62 -16.50 -11.59 4.45
N ILE A 63 -15.89 -11.91 3.31
CA ILE A 63 -16.60 -12.38 2.11
C ILE A 63 -15.91 -13.64 1.59
N SER A 64 -16.67 -14.72 1.41
CA SER A 64 -16.28 -15.91 0.62
C SER A 64 -14.82 -16.35 0.75
N GLY A 65 -14.33 -16.49 1.99
CA GLY A 65 -12.95 -16.95 2.28
C GLY A 65 -11.87 -15.86 2.34
N GLY A 66 -12.25 -14.59 2.21
CA GLY A 66 -11.36 -13.44 2.31
C GLY A 66 -11.96 -12.28 3.10
N TRP A 67 -11.28 -11.15 3.00
CA TRP A 67 -11.67 -9.89 3.62
C TRP A 67 -11.78 -8.81 2.56
N LYS A 68 -12.79 -7.97 2.71
CA LYS A 68 -12.99 -6.78 1.88
C LYS A 68 -13.03 -5.54 2.74
N ILE A 69 -12.40 -4.46 2.30
CA ILE A 69 -12.54 -3.17 2.95
C ILE A 69 -13.86 -2.52 2.57
N THR A 70 -14.57 -1.98 3.56
CA THR A 70 -15.81 -1.25 3.34
C THR A 70 -15.54 0.21 2.95
N SER A 71 -16.55 0.91 2.44
CA SER A 71 -16.43 2.35 2.16
C SER A 71 -16.06 3.15 3.41
N LYS A 72 -16.61 2.75 4.57
CA LYS A 72 -16.27 3.32 5.89
C LYS A 72 -14.79 3.11 6.23
N GLY A 73 -14.27 1.90 6.00
CA GLY A 73 -12.85 1.60 6.19
C GLY A 73 -11.93 2.45 5.33
N ARG A 74 -12.30 2.68 4.05
CA ARG A 74 -11.54 3.56 3.14
C ARG A 74 -11.54 5.02 3.62
N ALA A 75 -12.70 5.54 3.98
CA ALA A 75 -12.83 6.92 4.47
C ALA A 75 -12.04 7.14 5.77
N LEU A 76 -12.09 6.18 6.71
CA LEU A 76 -11.30 6.28 7.94
C LEU A 76 -9.80 6.24 7.64
N LEU A 77 -9.36 5.34 6.77
CA LEU A 77 -7.95 5.26 6.39
C LEU A 77 -7.47 6.56 5.72
N GLU A 78 -8.29 7.16 4.85
CA GLU A 78 -7.99 8.45 4.23
C GLU A 78 -7.89 9.57 5.28
N LEU A 79 -8.80 9.61 6.26
CA LEU A 79 -8.72 10.55 7.39
C LEU A 79 -7.43 10.37 8.21
N MET A 80 -7.03 9.12 8.45
CA MET A 80 -5.80 8.79 9.17
C MET A 80 -4.54 9.24 8.42
N GLU A 81 -4.60 9.24 7.08
CA GLU A 81 -3.49 9.63 6.18
C GLU A 81 -3.47 11.14 5.88
N ALA A 82 -4.63 11.81 5.91
CA ALA A 82 -4.79 13.22 5.58
C ALA A 82 -4.25 14.16 6.68
N ARG A 83 -4.10 13.69 7.91
CA ARG A 83 -3.44 14.49 8.96
C ARG A 83 -1.96 14.66 8.59
N PRO A 84 -1.43 15.89 8.48
CA PRO A 84 -0.13 16.11 7.88
C PRO A 84 0.97 15.44 8.70
N THR A 85 1.53 14.39 8.13
CA THR A 85 2.83 13.84 8.51
C THR A 85 3.86 14.85 8.01
N ALA A 86 4.12 15.90 8.79
CA ALA A 86 5.01 16.99 8.41
C ALA A 86 6.50 16.58 8.26
N LEU A 87 6.87 15.29 8.31
CA LEU A 87 8.28 14.85 8.39
C LEU A 87 8.62 13.53 7.67
N GLU A 88 7.96 13.16 6.57
CA GLU A 88 8.46 12.07 5.71
C GLU A 88 8.75 12.56 4.27
N SER A 89 9.61 13.58 4.18
CA SER A 89 10.50 13.79 3.03
C SER A 89 11.92 13.55 3.51
N ALA A 90 12.33 12.28 3.54
CA ALA A 90 13.72 11.92 3.81
C ALA A 90 14.07 10.59 3.14
N GLU A 91 13.98 10.53 1.81
CA GLU A 91 14.87 9.65 1.05
C GLU A 91 14.96 10.08 -0.43
N ALA A 92 15.88 11.02 -0.70
CA ALA A 92 16.63 11.10 -1.96
C ALA A 92 17.89 11.94 -1.71
N PRO A 93 19.09 11.50 -2.11
CA PRO A 93 20.35 12.21 -1.84
C PRO A 93 20.46 13.50 -2.67
N PRO A 94 21.29 14.47 -2.21
CA PRO A 94 21.37 15.79 -2.80
C PRO A 94 22.24 15.76 -4.06
N VAL A 95 21.71 16.27 -5.17
CA VAL A 95 22.52 16.73 -6.30
C VAL A 95 22.39 18.26 -6.38
N LEU A 96 23.56 18.88 -6.31
CA LEU A 96 23.85 20.31 -6.21
C LEU A 96 23.41 21.09 -7.45
N GLU A 97 22.96 22.34 -7.21
CA GLU A 97 23.03 23.56 -8.05
C GLU A 97 22.32 23.51 -9.43
N THR A 98 21.69 24.55 -9.99
CA THR A 98 21.88 26.01 -9.92
C THR A 98 20.61 26.71 -10.49
N SER A 99 20.28 27.90 -9.97
CA SER A 99 19.67 29.08 -10.61
C SER A 99 18.40 29.04 -11.50
N ALA A 100 17.54 30.03 -11.18
CA ALA A 100 16.73 30.89 -12.05
C ALA A 100 15.28 30.49 -12.44
N THR A 101 14.35 31.31 -11.90
CA THR A 101 13.15 31.90 -12.52
C THR A 101 12.58 31.26 -13.80
N SER A 102 11.33 30.79 -13.74
CA SER A 102 10.25 31.13 -14.70
C SER A 102 9.00 30.28 -14.45
N SER A 103 7.84 30.93 -14.47
CA SER A 103 6.50 30.34 -14.47
C SER A 103 6.26 29.40 -15.66
N ALA A 104 5.76 28.19 -15.42
CA ALA A 104 5.08 27.33 -16.39
C ALA A 104 4.31 26.20 -15.65
N PRO A 105 3.20 25.66 -16.22
CA PRO A 105 2.18 24.96 -15.47
C PRO A 105 2.65 23.58 -15.00
N VAL A 106 2.38 23.28 -13.73
CA VAL A 106 2.75 22.03 -13.08
C VAL A 106 2.06 20.86 -13.79
N PRO A 107 2.80 19.84 -14.28
CA PRO A 107 2.17 18.64 -14.83
C PRO A 107 1.45 17.90 -13.69
N PRO A 108 0.25 17.33 -13.95
CA PRO A 108 -0.52 16.70 -12.88
C PRO A 108 0.30 15.58 -12.22
N LEU A 109 0.38 15.66 -10.89
CA LEU A 109 1.03 14.69 -10.02
C LEU A 109 0.59 13.27 -10.41
N ARG A 110 1.55 12.44 -10.81
CA ARG A 110 1.30 11.05 -11.22
C ARG A 110 0.68 10.28 -10.07
N GLN A 111 -0.56 9.83 -10.28
CA GLN A 111 -1.35 9.18 -9.26
C GLN A 111 -0.70 7.85 -8.83
N PRO A 112 -0.71 7.51 -7.53
CA PRO A 112 -0.11 6.29 -6.98
C PRO A 112 -0.68 4.99 -7.59
N ALA A 113 -1.86 5.04 -8.21
CA ALA A 113 -2.46 3.94 -8.97
C ALA A 113 -1.57 3.46 -10.14
N ASP A 114 -0.84 4.36 -10.81
CA ASP A 114 0.03 4.00 -11.94
C ASP A 114 1.26 3.19 -11.51
N ARG A 115 1.72 3.38 -10.28
CA ARG A 115 2.91 2.67 -9.76
C ARG A 115 2.61 1.22 -9.38
N ALA A 116 1.41 0.95 -8.85
CA ALA A 116 0.96 -0.39 -8.51
C ALA A 116 0.75 -1.24 -9.78
N LYS A 117 0.16 -0.65 -10.83
CA LYS A 117 -0.11 -1.32 -12.10
C LYS A 117 1.18 -1.76 -12.82
N ARG A 118 2.18 -0.87 -12.93
CA ARG A 118 3.49 -1.21 -13.53
C ARG A 118 4.26 -2.28 -12.75
N ARG A 119 4.10 -2.36 -11.42
CA ARG A 119 4.76 -3.39 -10.60
C ARG A 119 4.14 -4.78 -10.79
N ARG A 120 2.81 -4.85 -11.00
CA ARG A 120 2.09 -6.10 -11.30
C ARG A 120 2.48 -6.62 -12.69
N GLU A 121 2.50 -5.75 -13.70
CA GLU A 121 2.86 -6.11 -15.08
C GLU A 121 4.28 -6.70 -15.17
N ARG A 122 5.24 -6.17 -14.41
CA ARG A 122 6.62 -6.69 -14.39
C ARG A 122 6.71 -8.08 -13.73
N ARG A 123 5.81 -8.41 -12.79
CA ARG A 123 5.77 -9.71 -12.11
C ARG A 123 5.04 -10.77 -12.93
N GLU A 124 4.01 -10.36 -13.67
CA GLU A 124 3.26 -11.21 -14.60
C GLU A 124 4.16 -11.70 -15.74
N ARG A 125 4.92 -10.79 -16.37
CA ARG A 125 5.92 -11.14 -17.39
C ARG A 125 6.97 -12.14 -16.91
N ARG A 126 7.40 -12.05 -15.64
CA ARG A 126 8.36 -13.00 -15.04
C ARG A 126 7.73 -14.38 -14.78
N ARG A 127 6.44 -14.44 -14.47
CA ARG A 127 5.71 -15.69 -14.26
C ARG A 127 5.51 -16.40 -15.60
N GLU A 128 5.10 -15.66 -16.64
CA GLU A 128 4.99 -16.16 -18.01
C GLU A 128 6.34 -16.67 -18.55
N THR A 129 7.45 -15.98 -18.27
CA THR A 129 8.78 -16.44 -18.72
C THR A 129 9.16 -17.77 -18.05
N ARG A 130 8.84 -17.94 -16.77
CA ARG A 130 9.09 -19.19 -16.04
C ARG A 130 8.19 -20.33 -16.49
N GLU A 131 6.95 -20.02 -16.86
CA GLU A 131 5.99 -21.00 -17.37
C GLU A 131 6.37 -21.47 -18.78
N ARG A 132 6.80 -20.56 -19.65
CA ARG A 132 7.37 -20.90 -20.97
C ARG A 132 8.67 -21.72 -20.87
N ALA A 133 9.54 -21.40 -19.91
CA ALA A 133 10.75 -22.19 -19.67
C ALA A 133 10.44 -23.61 -19.18
N ARG A 134 9.34 -23.80 -18.43
CA ARG A 134 8.87 -25.13 -18.02
C ARG A 134 8.19 -25.90 -19.16
N ALA A 135 7.47 -25.22 -20.03
CA ALA A 135 6.83 -25.83 -21.20
C ALA A 135 7.85 -26.27 -22.28
N ASN A 136 8.99 -25.59 -22.41
CA ASN A 136 10.07 -25.96 -23.34
C ASN A 136 11.04 -27.02 -22.77
N ALA A 137 10.85 -27.47 -21.52
CA ALA A 137 11.71 -28.45 -20.86
C ALA A 137 11.04 -29.85 -20.72
N SER A 138 9.87 -30.02 -21.33
CA SER A 138 9.19 -31.31 -21.56
C SER A 138 9.25 -31.66 -23.04
#